data_AF-A0A536UWC5-F1
#
_entry.id   AF-A0A536UWC5-F1
#
_cell.length_a   1.000
_cell.length_b   1.000
_cell.length_c   1.000
_cell.angle_alpha   90.00
_cell.angle_beta   90.00
_cell.angle_gamma   90.00
#
_symmetry.space_group_name_H-M   'P 1'
#
loop_
_entity.id
_entity.type
_entity.pdbx_description
1 polymer ?
#
loop_
_entity_poly.entity_id
_entity_poly.type
_entity_poly.pdbx_seq_one_letter_code
_entity_poly.pdbx_strand_id
1 'polypeptide(L)' 'MQMNATQSKPVLVAGGGIGGLAAALALTRQGLRVKVLEQSPQLGEIG' A
#
# COMPACT_ATOMS: atom_id res chain seq x y z
N MET A 1 -10.31 -17.01 27.25
CA MET A 1 -9.12 -16.85 26.39
C MET A 1 -9.61 -16.36 25.03
N GLN A 2 -9.34 -15.12 24.65
CA GLN A 2 -9.74 -14.61 23.33
C GLN A 2 -8.66 -14.97 22.31
N MET A 3 -9.04 -15.75 21.30
CA MET A 3 -8.25 -15.96 20.09
C MET A 3 -8.31 -14.69 19.25
N ASN A 4 -7.29 -13.83 19.36
CA ASN A 4 -7.04 -12.85 18.31
C ASN A 4 -6.54 -13.62 17.09
N ALA A 5 -7.47 -14.00 16.22
CA ALA A 5 -7.11 -14.35 14.85
C ALA A 5 -6.21 -13.24 14.32
N THR A 6 -5.03 -13.60 13.82
CA THR A 6 -4.05 -12.68 13.26
C THR A 6 -4.71 -11.98 12.08
N GLN A 7 -5.45 -10.91 12.34
CA GLN A 7 -6.04 -10.08 11.30
C GLN A 7 -4.89 -9.59 10.46
N SER A 8 -4.80 -10.09 9.23
CA SER A 8 -3.80 -9.65 8.26
C SER A 8 -3.94 -8.14 8.13
N LYS A 9 -2.98 -7.41 8.72
CA LYS A 9 -3.00 -5.95 8.74
C LYS A 9 -2.69 -5.47 7.31
N PRO A 10 -3.49 -4.54 6.76
CA PRO A 10 -3.20 -4.01 5.43
C PRO A 10 -1.87 -3.26 5.43
N VAL A 11 -1.17 -3.30 4.30
CA VAL A 11 0.08 -2.56 4.06
C VAL A 11 -0.26 -1.14 3.59
N LEU A 12 0.42 -0.15 4.17
CA LEU A 12 0.33 1.24 3.75
C LEU A 12 1.57 1.62 2.95
N VAL A 13 1.38 2.21 1.77
CA VAL A 13 2.44 2.85 0.99
C VAL A 13 2.19 4.36 1.01
N ALA A 14 3.17 5.11 1.51
CA ALA A 14 3.13 6.58 1.54
C ALA A 14 3.94 7.12 0.34
N GLY A 15 3.25 7.69 -0.63
CA GLY A 15 3.79 8.16 -1.90
C GLY A 15 3.16 7.44 -3.11
N GLY A 16 2.61 8.23 -4.03
CA GLY A 16 2.01 7.80 -5.29
C GLY A 16 2.95 7.91 -6.50
N GLY A 17 4.25 8.15 -6.28
CA GLY A 17 5.28 8.13 -7.32
C GLY A 17 5.54 6.73 -7.89
N ILE A 18 6.44 6.64 -8.87
CA ILE A 18 6.72 5.39 -9.60
C ILE A 18 7.14 4.27 -8.65
N GLY A 19 8.06 4.56 -7.73
CA GLY A 19 8.53 3.58 -6.74
C GLY A 19 7.41 3.10 -5.78
N GLY A 20 6.55 4.03 -5.33
CA GLY A 20 5.43 3.72 -4.44
C GLY A 20 4.39 2.83 -5.12
N LEU A 21 3.99 3.17 -6.34
CA LEU A 21 3.06 2.37 -7.12
C LEU A 21 3.65 1.01 -7.51
N ALA A 22 4.95 0.95 -7.85
CA ALA A 22 5.63 -0.31 -8.12
C ALA A 22 5.67 -1.22 -6.89
N ALA A 23 5.95 -0.67 -5.71
CA ALA A 23 5.89 -1.40 -4.44
C ALA A 23 4.49 -1.90 -4.14
N ALA A 24 3.47 -1.05 -4.29
CA ALA A 24 2.08 -1.43 -4.09
C ALA A 24 1.64 -2.56 -5.04
N LEU A 25 2.06 -2.51 -6.31
CA LEU A 25 1.80 -3.55 -7.29
C LEU A 25 2.47 -4.86 -6.90
N ALA A 26 3.75 -4.84 -6.52
CA ALA A 26 4.48 -6.03 -6.10
C ALA A 26 3.83 -6.71 -4.88
N LEU A 27 3.44 -5.92 -3.86
CA LEU A 27 2.78 -6.41 -2.66
C LEU A 27 1.38 -6.97 -2.95
N THR A 28 0.62 -6.32 -3.83
CA THR A 28 -0.70 -6.81 -4.27
C THR A 28 -0.57 -8.15 -4.99
N ARG A 29 0.46 -8.33 -5.82
CA ARG A 29 0.74 -9.62 -6.49
C ARG A 29 1.11 -10.74 -5.52
N GLN A 30 1.54 -10.41 -4.30
CA GLN A 30 1.77 -11.36 -3.21
C GLN A 30 0.50 -11.64 -2.37
N GLY A 31 -0.66 -11.10 -2.76
CA GLY A 31 -1.93 -11.31 -2.07
C GLY A 31 -2.15 -10.40 -0.85
N LEU A 32 -1.31 -9.37 -0.68
CA LEU A 32 -1.45 -8.42 0.42
C LEU A 32 -2.49 -7.35 0.08
N ARG A 33 -3.28 -6.94 1.08
CA ARG A 33 -4.15 -5.76 0.95
C ARG A 33 -3.31 -4.51 1.13
N VAL A 34 -3.22 -3.69 0.09
CA VAL A 34 -2.40 -2.47 0.08
C VAL A 34 -3.27 -1.23 -0.04
N LYS A 35 -2.93 -0.18 0.70
CA LYS A 35 -3.46 1.16 0.53
C LYS A 35 -2.32 2.12 0.20
N VAL A 36 -2.47 2.89 -0.87
CA VAL A 36 -1.53 3.96 -1.24
C VAL A 36 -2.12 5.29 -0.79
N LEU A 37 -1.31 6.13 -0.15
CA LEU A 37 -1.65 7.52 0.16
C LEU A 37 -0.67 8.45 -0.55
N GLU A 38 -1.22 9.46 -1.20
CA GLU A 38 -0.45 10.52 -1.86
C GLU A 38 -0.93 11.87 -1.33
N GLN A 39 0.02 12.78 -1.10
CA GLN A 39 -0.28 14.13 -0.61
C GLN A 39 -0.81 15.03 -1.74
N SER A 40 -0.33 14.81 -2.96
CA SER A 40 -0.71 15.56 -4.15
C SER A 40 -2.17 15.28 -4.50
N PRO A 41 -2.95 16.30 -4.89
CA PRO A 41 -4.33 16.12 -5.33
C PRO A 41 -4.44 15.35 -6.65
N GLN A 42 -3.34 15.19 -7.39
CA GLN A 42 -3.25 14.36 -8.58
C GLN A 42 -1.98 13.51 -8.57
N LEU A 43 -2.08 12.33 -9.17
CA LEU A 43 -0.89 11.56 -9.53
C LEU A 43 -0.12 12.35 -10.60
N GLY A 44 1.17 12.54 -10.36
CA GLY A 44 2.09 13.16 -11.30
C GLY A 44 3.37 12.34 -11.39
N GLU A 45 4.24 12.71 -12.31
CA GLU A 45 5.54 12.05 -12.51
C GLU A 45 6.53 12.32 -11.37
N ILE A 46 6.14 13.18 -10.41
CA ILE A 46 7.03 13.62 -9.34
C ILE A 46 6.83 12.73 -8.11
N GLY A 47 7.72 11.76 -7.98
CA GLY A 47 7.91 10.91 -6.82
C GLY A 47 9.01 9.88 -7.05
#